data_AF-A0A6M8WBL9-F1
#
_entry.id   AF-A0A6M8WBL9-F1
#
_cell.length_a   1.000
_cell.length_b   1.000
_cell.length_c   1.000
_cell.angle_alpha   90.00
_cell.angle_beta   90.00
_cell.angle_gamma   90.00
#
_symmetry.space_group_name_H-M   'P 1'
#
loop_
_entity.id
_entity.type
_entity.pdbx_description
1 polymer ?
#
loop_
_entity_poly.entity_id
_entity_poly.type
_entity_poly.pdbx_seq_one_letter_code
_entity_poly.pdbx_strand_id
1 'polypeptide(L)'
;MSGTDFLPYILTVGVMIVLVTAAGIALYVLRGRLFGKDGPNQLDHGGVLETMRAMRDRGEISEEEYRTTQAALVAKATEKRNAAAEPPRGAGPTKTQTSAGRAEDRRARPGFDLTGDPLPPSRWSGSGDDYSSEE
;
A
#
# COMPACT_ATOMS: atom_id res chain seq x y z
N MET A 1 -35.71 28.49 28.08
CA MET A 1 -35.83 27.06 27.73
C MET A 1 -35.79 26.27 29.01
N SER A 2 -36.90 25.64 29.33
CA SER A 2 -37.06 24.84 30.54
C SER A 2 -36.30 23.51 30.38
N GLY A 3 -35.85 22.90 31.48
CA GLY A 3 -35.13 21.62 31.45
C GLY A 3 -35.86 20.50 30.70
N THR A 4 -37.18 20.60 30.63
CA THR A 4 -38.08 19.71 29.88
C THR A 4 -37.99 19.85 28.35
N ASP A 5 -37.55 21.01 27.83
CA ASP A 5 -37.38 21.23 26.39
C ASP A 5 -36.10 20.57 25.85
N PHE A 6 -35.13 20.30 26.72
CA PHE A 6 -33.87 19.64 26.35
C PHE A 6 -34.01 18.13 26.19
N LEU A 7 -34.91 17.49 26.94
CA LEU A 7 -35.15 16.06 26.89
C LEU A 7 -35.53 15.55 25.49
N PRO A 8 -36.49 16.15 24.76
CA PRO A 8 -36.82 15.73 23.39
C PRO A 8 -35.68 16.01 22.41
N TYR A 9 -34.91 17.08 22.62
CA TYR A 9 -33.79 17.42 21.76
C TYR A 9 -32.65 16.39 21.87
N ILE A 10 -32.31 16.01 23.10
CA ILE A 10 -31.29 14.98 23.37
C ILE A 10 -31.72 13.63 22.80
N LEU A 11 -33.00 13.25 22.96
CA LEU A 11 -33.54 12.02 22.36
C LEU A 11 -33.42 12.04 20.83
N THR A 12 -33.79 13.16 20.20
CA THR A 12 -33.73 13.31 18.75
C THR A 12 -32.30 13.19 18.23
N VAL A 13 -31.35 13.88 18.89
CA VAL A 13 -29.92 13.80 18.55
C VAL A 13 -29.39 12.37 18.76
N GLY A 14 -29.75 11.72 19.87
CA GLY A 14 -29.36 10.33 20.14
C GLY A 14 -29.84 9.36 19.06
N VAL A 15 -31.10 9.48 18.64
CA VAL A 15 -31.66 8.68 17.54
C VAL A 15 -30.91 8.93 16.23
N MET A 16 -30.60 10.19 15.91
CA MET A 16 -29.83 10.56 14.72
C MET A 16 -28.44 9.89 14.71
N ILE A 17 -27.74 9.93 15.85
CA ILE A 17 -26.42 9.30 15.99
C ILE A 17 -26.52 7.80 15.71
N VAL A 18 -27.46 7.10 16.37
CA VAL A 18 -27.64 5.66 16.20
C VAL A 18 -27.94 5.31 14.73
N LEU A 19 -28.78 6.11 14.07
CA LEU A 19 -29.12 5.91 12.65
C LEU A 19 -27.90 6.04 11.73
N VAL A 20 -27.09 7.10 11.92
CA VAL A 20 -25.88 7.32 11.12
C VAL A 20 -24.84 6.22 11.39
N THR A 21 -24.66 5.82 12.65
CA THR A 21 -23.75 4.73 13.01
C THR A 21 -24.21 3.41 12.39
N ALA A 22 -25.50 3.09 12.48
CA ALA A 22 -26.06 1.88 11.87
C ALA A 22 -25.90 1.88 10.35
N ALA A 23 -26.15 3.01 9.68
CA ALA A 23 -25.93 3.15 8.24
C ALA A 23 -24.45 2.99 7.87
N GLY A 24 -23.54 3.56 8.67
CA GLY A 24 -22.10 3.40 8.49
C GLY A 24 -21.64 1.96 8.65
N ILE A 25 -22.14 1.25 9.67
CA ILE A 25 -21.87 -0.19 9.88
C ILE A 25 -22.44 -1.00 8.72
N ALA A 26 -23.67 -0.73 8.29
CA ALA A 26 -24.29 -1.41 7.16
C ALA A 26 -23.47 -1.23 5.87
N LEU A 27 -23.01 -0.01 5.58
CA LEU A 27 -22.12 0.26 4.45
C LEU A 27 -20.76 -0.43 4.59
N TYR A 28 -20.19 -0.48 5.80
CA TYR A 28 -18.93 -1.18 6.05
C TYR A 28 -19.06 -2.68 5.80
N VAL A 29 -20.14 -3.30 6.31
CA VAL A 29 -20.44 -4.73 6.10
C VAL A 29 -20.73 -5.00 4.63
N LEU A 30 -21.53 -4.16 3.98
CA LEU A 30 -21.87 -4.30 2.57
C LEU A 30 -20.62 -4.14 1.68
N ARG A 31 -19.75 -3.18 2.01
CA ARG A 31 -18.45 -3.01 1.36
C ARG A 31 -17.58 -4.25 1.53
N GLY A 32 -17.49 -4.79 2.75
CA GLY A 32 -16.75 -6.04 3.01
C GLY A 32 -17.35 -7.24 2.28
N ARG A 33 -18.66 -7.27 2.06
CA ARG A 33 -19.32 -8.37 1.34
C ARG A 33 -19.20 -8.27 -0.18
N LEU A 34 -19.22 -7.05 -0.72
CA LEU A 34 -19.10 -6.80 -2.17
C LEU A 34 -17.63 -6.78 -2.64
N PHE A 35 -16.72 -6.25 -1.82
CA PHE A 35 -15.31 -6.04 -2.18
C PHE A 35 -14.33 -6.85 -1.34
N GLY A 36 -14.78 -7.61 -0.33
CA GLY A 36 -13.90 -8.42 0.52
C GLY A 36 -13.42 -9.72 -0.11
N LYS A 37 -13.87 -10.07 -1.32
CA LYS A 37 -13.22 -11.10 -2.14
C LYS A 37 -11.89 -10.64 -2.74
N ASP A 38 -11.66 -9.31 -2.81
CA ASP A 38 -10.46 -8.70 -3.36
C ASP A 38 -9.77 -7.76 -2.35
N GLY A 39 -10.02 -7.97 -1.05
CA GLY A 39 -9.51 -7.13 0.02
C GLY A 39 -7.99 -7.28 0.21
N PRO A 40 -7.20 -6.18 0.23
CA PRO A 40 -5.73 -6.20 0.19
C PRO A 40 -5.02 -6.79 1.43
N ASN A 41 -5.77 -7.36 2.40
CA ASN A 41 -5.23 -7.92 3.64
C ASN A 41 -5.50 -9.42 3.82
N GLN A 42 -6.10 -10.10 2.84
CA GLN A 42 -6.02 -11.56 2.78
C GLN A 42 -4.95 -11.94 1.79
N LEU A 43 -3.80 -12.36 2.33
CA LEU A 43 -2.87 -13.25 1.64
C LEU A 43 -3.64 -14.55 1.37
N ASP A 44 -4.47 -14.52 0.33
CA ASP A 44 -5.27 -15.64 -0.14
C ASP A 44 -4.36 -16.59 -0.93
N HIS A 45 -3.32 -17.09 -0.25
CA HIS A 45 -2.46 -18.13 -0.76
C HIS A 45 -3.28 -19.40 -1.05
N GLY A 46 -4.44 -19.57 -0.41
CA GLY A 46 -5.42 -20.59 -0.75
C GLY A 46 -6.00 -20.39 -2.15
N GLY A 47 -6.50 -19.21 -2.49
CA GLY A 47 -7.08 -18.94 -3.81
C GLY A 47 -6.10 -19.11 -4.97
N VAL A 48 -4.88 -18.58 -4.83
CA VAL A 48 -3.87 -18.68 -5.91
C VAL A 48 -3.35 -20.11 -6.09
N LEU A 49 -3.06 -20.83 -5.00
CA LEU A 49 -2.60 -22.22 -5.09
C LEU A 49 -3.69 -23.18 -5.59
N GLU A 50 -4.96 -22.91 -5.25
CA GLU A 50 -6.10 -23.68 -5.76
C GLU A 50 -6.28 -23.46 -7.26
N THR A 51 -6.11 -22.22 -7.73
CA THR A 51 -6.13 -21.91 -9.17
C THR A 51 -4.99 -22.61 -9.90
N MET A 52 -3.78 -22.60 -9.34
CA MET A 52 -2.63 -23.33 -9.90
C MET A 52 -2.82 -24.85 -9.90
N ARG A 53 -3.45 -25.41 -8.86
CA ARG A 53 -3.82 -26.84 -8.81
C ARG A 53 -4.79 -27.17 -9.93
N ALA A 54 -5.83 -26.36 -10.12
CA ALA A 54 -6.80 -26.57 -11.19
C ALA A 54 -6.18 -26.43 -12.60
N MET A 55 -5.13 -25.63 -12.79
CA MET A 55 -4.40 -25.53 -14.07
C MET A 55 -3.49 -26.75 -14.31
N ARG A 56 -2.86 -27.26 -13.25
CA ARG A 56 -2.08 -28.51 -13.31
C ARG A 56 -2.98 -29.71 -13.62
N ASP A 57 -4.15 -29.80 -12.97
CA ASP A 57 -5.08 -30.90 -13.17
C ASP A 57 -5.71 -30.88 -14.59
N ARG A 58 -5.70 -29.71 -15.25
CA ARG A 58 -6.03 -29.53 -16.68
C ARG A 58 -4.87 -29.84 -17.64
N GLY A 59 -3.67 -30.06 -17.12
CA GLY A 59 -2.47 -30.32 -17.92
C GLY A 59 -1.88 -29.07 -18.58
N GLU A 60 -2.29 -27.86 -18.16
CA GLU A 60 -1.78 -26.60 -18.70
C GLU A 60 -0.41 -26.22 -18.15
N ILE A 61 0.00 -26.82 -17.03
CA ILE A 61 1.26 -26.55 -16.32
C ILE A 61 1.96 -27.87 -16.01
N SER A 62 3.27 -27.92 -16.26
CA SER A 62 4.13 -29.06 -15.92
C SER A 62 4.25 -29.24 -14.40
N GLU A 63 4.41 -30.47 -13.92
CA GLU A 63 4.60 -30.75 -12.50
C GLU A 63 5.87 -30.06 -11.93
N GLU A 64 6.88 -29.87 -12.77
CA GLU A 64 8.13 -29.18 -12.41
C GLU A 64 7.91 -27.67 -12.25
N GLU A 65 7.11 -27.08 -13.12
CA GLU A 65 6.74 -25.65 -13.07
C GLU A 65 5.87 -25.34 -11.85
N TYR A 66 4.95 -26.26 -11.51
CA TYR A 66 4.13 -26.14 -10.31
C TYR A 66 4.98 -26.18 -9.03
N ARG A 67 5.94 -27.09 -8.94
CA ARG A 67 6.80 -27.22 -7.75
C ARG A 67 7.71 -26.01 -7.54
N THR A 68 8.26 -25.46 -8.62
CA THR A 68 9.14 -24.28 -8.55
C THR A 68 8.37 -23.02 -8.14
N THR A 69 7.17 -22.81 -8.69
CA THR A 69 6.30 -21.68 -8.30
C THR A 69 5.76 -21.83 -6.88
N GLN A 70 5.36 -23.03 -6.47
CA GLN A 70 4.93 -23.30 -5.09
C GLN A 70 6.05 -23.02 -4.09
N ALA A 71 7.27 -23.48 -4.35
CA ALA A 71 8.42 -23.25 -3.48
C ALA A 71 8.75 -21.74 -3.36
N ALA A 72 8.71 -21.00 -4.47
CA ALA A 72 8.94 -19.55 -4.47
C ALA A 72 7.88 -18.79 -3.68
N LEU A 73 6.61 -19.19 -3.79
CA LEU A 73 5.51 -18.59 -3.03
C LEU A 73 5.64 -18.85 -1.52
N VAL A 74 5.97 -20.08 -1.13
CA VAL A 74 6.18 -20.44 0.29
C VAL A 74 7.39 -19.71 0.88
N ALA A 75 8.49 -19.60 0.13
CA ALA A 75 9.66 -18.83 0.56
C ALA A 75 9.31 -17.36 0.81
N LYS A 76 8.59 -16.73 -0.12
CA LYS A 76 8.17 -15.32 -0.02
C LYS A 76 7.15 -15.08 1.11
N ALA A 77 6.28 -16.05 1.37
CA ALA A 77 5.33 -15.99 2.49
C ALA A 77 6.05 -16.10 3.85
N THR A 78 7.08 -16.95 3.93
CA THR A 78 7.89 -17.14 5.14
C THR A 78 8.73 -15.89 5.43
N GLU A 79 9.32 -15.28 4.40
CA GLU A 79 10.07 -14.02 4.53
C GLU A 79 9.19 -12.87 5.04
N LYS A 80 7.98 -12.69 4.48
CA LYS A 80 7.02 -11.70 4.97
C LYS A 80 6.58 -11.94 6.42
N ARG A 81 6.45 -13.21 6.83
CA ARG A 81 6.09 -13.57 8.22
C ARG A 81 7.22 -13.27 9.21
N ASN A 82 8.47 -13.49 8.81
CA ASN A 82 9.64 -13.18 9.63
C ASN A 82 9.88 -11.66 9.73
N ALA A 83 9.66 -10.92 8.64
CA ALA A 83 9.72 -9.46 8.65
C ALA A 83 8.64 -8.81 9.53
N ALA A 84 7.50 -9.49 9.73
CA ALA A 84 6.45 -9.05 10.65
C ALA A 84 6.71 -9.42 12.13
N ALA A 85 7.70 -10.28 12.40
CA ALA A 85 8.05 -10.74 13.75
C ALA A 85 9.21 -9.96 14.38
N GLU A 86 9.88 -9.07 13.63
CA GLU A 86 10.90 -8.19 14.17
C GLU A 86 10.22 -6.94 14.77
N PRO A 87 10.30 -6.70 16.09
CA PRO A 87 9.83 -5.45 16.66
C PRO A 87 10.69 -4.32 16.09
N PRO A 88 10.10 -3.18 15.68
CA PRO A 88 10.87 -2.06 15.17
C PRO A 88 11.78 -1.54 16.29
N ARG A 89 13.08 -1.91 16.23
CA ARG A 89 14.12 -1.26 17.02
C ARG A 89 14.30 0.14 16.47
N GLY A 90 13.62 1.09 17.11
CA GLY A 90 13.98 2.50 17.10
C GLY A 90 13.78 3.25 15.79
N ALA A 91 12.56 3.73 15.56
CA ALA A 91 12.34 4.98 14.84
C ALA A 91 11.10 5.65 15.44
N GLY A 92 11.28 6.87 15.95
CA GLY A 92 10.24 7.64 16.63
C GLY A 92 9.01 7.92 15.75
N PRO A 93 7.96 8.58 16.30
CA PRO A 93 6.71 8.77 15.60
C PRO A 93 6.91 9.57 14.31
N THR A 94 6.79 8.88 13.18
CA THR A 94 6.70 9.51 11.85
C THR A 94 5.44 10.35 11.84
N LYS A 95 5.62 11.66 12.05
CA LYS A 95 4.57 12.65 11.87
C LYS A 95 4.04 12.50 10.45
N THR A 96 2.76 12.13 10.35
CA THR A 96 1.95 12.18 9.14
C THR A 96 2.09 13.57 8.52
N GLN A 97 2.89 13.71 7.47
CA GLN A 97 2.89 14.93 6.68
C GLN A 97 1.65 14.91 5.79
N THR A 98 0.61 15.52 6.33
CA THR A 98 -0.56 16.02 5.59
C THR A 98 -0.08 16.67 4.30
N SER A 99 -0.54 16.12 3.18
CA SER A 99 -0.44 16.72 1.85
C SER A 99 -1.30 17.98 1.80
N ALA A 100 -0.77 19.10 2.28
CA ALA A 100 -1.34 20.42 2.09
C ALA A 100 -0.21 21.46 2.11
N GLY A 101 0.38 21.72 0.95
CA GLY A 101 1.33 22.82 0.81
C GLY A 101 2.27 22.69 -0.37
N ARG A 102 1.97 23.44 -1.43
CA ARG A 102 2.91 24.18 -2.28
C ARG A 102 4.02 23.39 -3.01
N ALA A 103 3.98 23.48 -4.35
CA ALA A 103 4.97 22.95 -5.28
C ALA A 103 6.29 23.75 -5.28
N GLU A 104 6.90 23.94 -4.10
CA GLU A 104 8.20 24.59 -3.96
C GLU A 104 9.18 23.62 -3.28
N ASP A 105 10.30 23.38 -3.97
CA ASP A 105 11.51 22.72 -3.48
C ASP A 105 11.43 21.23 -3.11
N ARG A 106 11.19 20.38 -4.12
CA ARG A 106 11.77 19.02 -4.11
C ARG A 106 13.29 19.14 -4.26
N ARG A 107 14.00 19.49 -3.19
CA ARG A 107 15.46 19.37 -3.14
C ARG A 107 15.82 17.98 -2.66
N ALA A 108 16.48 17.21 -3.52
CA ALA A 108 17.12 15.98 -3.10
C ALA A 108 18.23 16.28 -2.08
N ARG A 109 18.55 15.27 -1.26
CA ARG A 109 19.68 15.34 -0.33
C ARG A 109 20.99 15.49 -1.14
N PRO A 110 22.00 16.21 -0.64
CA PRO A 110 23.28 16.33 -1.34
C PRO A 110 23.85 14.95 -1.71
N GLY A 111 24.21 14.75 -2.98
CA GLY A 111 24.68 13.46 -3.49
C GLY A 111 23.60 12.50 -4.00
N PHE A 112 22.33 12.90 -4.01
CA PHE A 112 21.20 12.12 -4.54
C PHE A 112 20.38 12.92 -5.56
N ASP A 113 19.75 12.23 -6.50
CA ASP A 113 18.79 12.78 -7.46
C ASP A 113 17.39 12.94 -6.82
N LEU A 114 16.49 13.66 -7.50
CA LEU A 114 15.09 13.88 -7.15
C LEU A 114 14.26 12.58 -7.03
N THR A 115 14.77 11.48 -7.60
CA THR A 115 14.22 10.13 -7.46
C THR A 115 14.65 9.43 -6.16
N GLY A 116 15.69 9.94 -5.49
CA GLY A 116 16.31 9.30 -4.33
C GLY A 116 17.45 8.34 -4.67
N ASP A 117 17.89 8.28 -5.93
CA ASP A 117 19.06 7.50 -6.36
C ASP A 117 20.36 8.29 -6.13
N PRO A 118 21.50 7.64 -5.82
CA PRO A 118 22.79 8.34 -5.69
C PRO A 118 23.22 8.92 -7.04
N LEU A 119 23.70 10.17 -7.04
CA LEU A 119 24.25 10.82 -8.23
C LEU A 119 25.48 10.03 -8.71
N PRO A 120 25.61 9.75 -10.02
CA PRO A 120 26.80 9.10 -10.55
C PRO A 120 28.04 9.95 -10.24
N PRO A 121 29.19 9.34 -9.94
CA PRO A 121 30.41 10.09 -9.67
C PRO A 121 30.75 10.93 -10.91
N SER A 122 30.88 12.23 -10.73
CA SER A 122 31.20 13.18 -11.80
C SER A 122 32.59 12.89 -12.38
N ARG A 123 32.66 12.02 -13.39
CA ARG A 123 33.71 12.10 -14.41
C ARG A 123 33.25 13.18 -15.37
N TRP A 124 33.70 14.42 -15.13
CA TRP A 124 33.61 15.48 -16.12
C TRP A 124 34.42 15.04 -17.35
N SER A 125 33.76 14.33 -18.24
CA SER A 125 34.11 14.18 -19.64
C SER A 125 33.73 15.50 -20.28
N GLY A 126 34.67 16.44 -20.29
CA GLY A 126 34.60 17.56 -21.21
C GLY A 126 34.72 17.02 -22.62
N SER A 127 33.61 16.58 -23.21
CA SER A 127 33.41 16.66 -24.65
C SER A 127 33.20 18.14 -24.97
N GLY A 128 34.31 18.88 -24.93
CA GLY A 128 34.43 20.12 -25.66
C GLY A 128 34.45 19.72 -27.12
N ASP A 129 33.25 19.61 -27.70
CA ASP A 129 33.10 19.43 -29.12
C ASP A 129 33.65 20.70 -29.77
N ASP A 130 34.86 20.55 -30.30
CA ASP A 130 35.52 21.49 -31.21
C ASP A 130 34.53 21.88 -32.31
N TYR A 131 33.93 23.06 -32.21
CA TYR A 131 33.39 23.75 -33.38
C TYR A 131 34.59 24.27 -34.18
N SER A 132 35.11 23.38 -35.03
CA SER A 132 36.00 23.73 -36.14
C SER A 132 35.40 24.91 -36.90
N SER A 133 36.04 26.06 -36.77
CA SER A 133 35.89 27.19 -37.68
C SER A 133 36.84 26.92 -38.83
N GLU A 134 36.37 26.23 -39.86
CA GLU A 134 37.03 26.19 -41.16
C GLU A 134 36.27 27.12 -42.12
N GLU A 135 37.03 28.11 -42.60
CA GLU A 135 36.84 29.03 -43.75
C GLU A 135 35.97 30.29 -43.58
#